data_AF-A0AAP4F596-F1
#
_entry.id   AF-A0AAP4F596-F1
#
_cell.length_a   1.000
_cell.length_b   1.000
_cell.length_c   1.000
_cell.angle_alpha   90.00
_cell.angle_beta   90.00
_cell.angle_gamma   90.00
#
_symmetry.space_group_name_H-M   'P 1'
#
loop_
_entity.id
_entity.type
_entity.pdbx_description
1 polymer ?
#
loop_
_entity_poly.entity_id
_entity_poly.type
_entity_poly.pdbx_seq_one_letter_code
_entity_poly.pdbx_strand_id
1 'polypeptide(L)'
;MAEIESIVMRQSQLRDAIDEIVKDLVEEFVDSVTVTTAVDEAWPAYVRRKMAQELNRIIEGEKLKADATWDVVPAAFGSGAAYLGGAKIAKLLPPMSRFSRGGEDRKEKQSRVEQKLHELLVRFDPLFVEDGSAELMQMRGA
;
A
#
# COMPACT_ATOMS: atom_id res chain seq x y z
N MET A 1 0.14 35.01 -7.71
CA MET A 1 1.55 34.58 -7.62
C MET A 1 1.79 33.62 -6.45
N ALA A 2 1.42 33.94 -5.21
CA ALA A 2 1.60 33.05 -4.05
C ALA A 2 0.94 31.65 -4.18
N GLU A 3 -0.22 31.54 -4.82
CA GLU A 3 -0.87 30.24 -5.07
C GLU A 3 -0.12 29.39 -6.12
N ILE A 4 0.46 30.02 -7.14
CA ILE A 4 1.24 29.31 -8.18
C ILE A 4 2.54 28.78 -7.57
N GLU A 5 3.23 29.60 -6.77
CA GLU A 5 4.42 29.13 -6.03
C GLU A 5 4.06 27.97 -5.09
N SER A 6 2.91 28.02 -4.39
CA SER A 6 2.47 26.89 -3.55
C SER A 6 2.23 25.60 -4.35
N ILE A 7 1.62 25.70 -5.54
CA ILE A 7 1.37 24.54 -6.41
C ILE A 7 2.67 23.98 -6.96
N VAL A 8 3.57 24.84 -7.45
CA VAL A 8 4.86 24.43 -8.01
C VAL A 8 5.74 23.79 -6.93
N MET A 9 5.77 24.35 -5.72
CA MET A 9 6.52 23.77 -4.60
C MET A 9 5.97 22.39 -4.22
N ARG A 10 4.64 22.22 -4.18
CA ARG A 10 4.03 20.92 -3.91
C ARG A 10 4.35 19.90 -5.01
N GLN A 11 4.35 20.30 -6.28
CA GLN A 11 4.73 19.44 -7.41
C GLN A 11 6.19 18.99 -7.34
N SER A 12 7.13 19.88 -7.02
CA SER A 12 8.54 19.52 -6.82
C SER A 12 8.70 18.50 -5.68
N GLN A 13 8.09 18.78 -4.53
CA GLN A 13 8.13 17.88 -3.37
C GLN A 13 7.56 16.49 -3.69
N LEU A 14 6.48 16.43 -4.47
CA LEU A 14 5.90 15.16 -4.91
C LEU A 14 6.82 14.39 -5.85
N ARG A 15 7.49 15.06 -6.79
CA ARG A 15 8.43 14.40 -7.70
C ARG A 15 9.62 13.82 -6.95
N ASP A 16 10.25 14.62 -6.10
CA ASP A 16 11.42 14.19 -5.34
C ASP A 16 11.08 13.01 -4.40
N ALA A 17 9.88 13.03 -3.81
CA ALA A 17 9.40 11.91 -3.00
C ALA A 17 9.23 10.61 -3.80
N ILE A 18 8.71 10.70 -5.03
CA ILE A 18 8.58 9.54 -5.92
C ILE A 18 9.96 9.02 -6.34
N ASP A 19 10.90 9.91 -6.67
CA ASP A 19 12.25 9.53 -7.09
C ASP A 19 12.99 8.73 -5.99
N GLU A 20 12.89 9.15 -4.72
CA GLU A 20 13.47 8.40 -3.59
C GLU A 20 12.77 7.03 -3.38
N ILE A 21 11.44 6.97 -3.48
CA ILE A 21 10.69 5.70 -3.36
C ILE A 21 11.09 4.71 -4.45
N VAL A 22 11.17 5.18 -5.69
CA VAL A 22 11.56 4.36 -6.84
C VAL A 22 12.98 3.86 -6.67
N LYS A 23 13.89 4.74 -6.25
CA LYS A 23 15.28 4.38 -6.00
C LYS A 23 15.41 3.25 -4.97
N ASP A 24 14.76 3.38 -3.82
CA ASP A 24 14.77 2.34 -2.78
C ASP A 24 14.28 0.98 -3.33
N LEU A 25 13.21 0.98 -4.12
CA LEU A 25 12.66 -0.24 -4.71
C LEU A 25 13.54 -0.83 -5.81
N VAL A 26 14.21 0.01 -6.61
CA VAL A 26 15.16 -0.41 -7.66
C VAL A 26 16.40 -1.03 -7.04
N GLU A 27 16.92 -0.47 -5.95
CA GLU A 27 18.07 -1.04 -5.22
C GLU A 27 17.74 -2.45 -4.69
N GLU A 28 16.61 -2.62 -4.00
CA GLU A 28 16.16 -3.94 -3.55
C GLU A 28 15.89 -4.92 -4.70
N PHE A 29 15.40 -4.43 -5.84
CA PHE A 29 15.17 -5.25 -7.02
C PHE A 29 16.48 -5.76 -7.60
N VAL A 30 17.46 -4.87 -7.83
CA VAL A 30 18.78 -5.22 -8.38
C VAL A 30 19.48 -6.25 -7.51
N ASP A 31 19.37 -6.15 -6.19
CA ASP A 31 19.90 -7.15 -5.26
C ASP A 31 19.20 -8.53 -5.38
N SER A 32 17.98 -8.57 -5.92
CA SER A 32 17.16 -9.78 -6.04
C SER A 32 17.21 -10.47 -7.43
N VAL A 33 17.70 -9.80 -8.47
CA VAL A 33 17.80 -10.35 -9.84
C VAL A 33 19.24 -10.65 -10.28
N THR A 34 19.40 -11.67 -11.13
CA THR A 34 20.66 -11.96 -11.83
C THR A 34 20.63 -11.40 -13.26
N VAL A 35 21.82 -11.11 -13.82
CA VAL A 35 22.08 -10.34 -15.07
C VAL A 35 21.35 -10.86 -16.32
N THR A 36 20.70 -12.02 -16.29
CA THR A 36 20.05 -12.68 -17.43
C THR A 36 18.54 -12.43 -17.56
N THR A 37 17.94 -11.59 -16.72
CA THR A 37 16.49 -11.39 -16.68
C THR A 37 16.05 -10.24 -17.61
N ALA A 38 14.97 -10.43 -18.39
CA ALA A 38 14.34 -9.35 -19.12
C ALA A 38 13.75 -8.32 -18.13
N VAL A 39 14.47 -7.21 -17.94
CA VAL A 39 14.22 -6.22 -16.87
C VAL A 39 12.82 -5.60 -16.98
N ASP A 40 12.36 -5.33 -18.21
CA ASP A 40 11.07 -4.70 -18.47
C ASP A 40 9.86 -5.56 -18.03
N GLU A 41 9.99 -6.90 -18.09
CA GLU A 41 8.96 -7.83 -17.61
C GLU A 41 9.13 -8.16 -16.12
N ALA A 42 10.38 -8.14 -15.64
CA ALA A 42 10.72 -8.50 -14.27
C ALA A 42 10.34 -7.41 -13.25
N TRP A 43 10.41 -6.13 -13.63
CA TRP A 43 10.10 -5.02 -12.74
C TRP A 43 8.62 -4.99 -12.29
N PRO A 44 7.61 -5.01 -13.19
CA PRO A 44 6.21 -5.07 -12.77
C PRO A 44 5.91 -6.31 -11.90
N ALA A 45 6.50 -7.46 -12.23
CA ALA A 45 6.34 -8.68 -11.44
C ALA A 45 6.96 -8.55 -10.03
N TYR A 46 8.13 -7.90 -9.92
CA TYR A 46 8.76 -7.60 -8.64
C TYR A 46 7.88 -6.68 -7.79
N VAL A 47 7.43 -5.56 -8.34
CA VAL A 47 6.60 -4.57 -7.65
C VAL A 47 5.33 -5.23 -7.10
N ARG A 48 4.64 -6.04 -7.91
CA ARG A 48 3.46 -6.82 -7.47
C ARG A 48 3.77 -7.75 -6.31
N ARG A 49 4.84 -8.55 -6.42
CA ARG A 49 5.25 -9.48 -5.36
C ARG A 49 5.63 -8.74 -4.08
N LYS A 50 6.37 -7.63 -4.17
CA LYS A 50 6.79 -6.84 -3.02
C LYS A 50 5.59 -6.22 -2.31
N MET A 51 4.66 -5.64 -3.07
CA MET A 51 3.41 -5.11 -2.55
C MET A 51 2.62 -6.20 -1.81
N ALA A 52 2.45 -7.38 -2.43
CA ALA A 52 1.74 -8.50 -1.81
C ALA A 52 2.39 -8.95 -0.49
N GLN A 53 3.72 -9.03 -0.46
CA GLN A 53 4.48 -9.35 0.76
C GLN A 53 4.28 -8.31 1.86
N GLU A 54 4.33 -7.01 1.53
CA GLU A 54 4.12 -5.95 2.51
C GLU A 54 2.67 -5.90 3.02
N LEU A 55 1.70 -6.15 2.14
CA LEU A 55 0.30 -6.27 2.54
C LEU A 55 0.09 -7.45 3.50
N ASN A 56 0.66 -8.61 3.19
CA ASN A 56 0.59 -9.79 4.08
C ASN A 56 1.24 -9.51 5.44
N ARG A 57 2.37 -8.80 5.50
CA ARG A 57 2.98 -8.37 6.77
C ARG A 57 2.06 -7.48 7.59
N ILE A 58 1.33 -6.55 6.95
CA ILE A 58 0.34 -5.71 7.63
C ILE A 58 -0.82 -6.56 8.15
N ILE A 59 -1.33 -7.48 7.33
CA ILE A 59 -2.43 -8.40 7.70
C ILE A 59 -2.04 -9.23 8.92
N GLU A 60 -0.86 -9.86 8.91
CA GLU A 60 -0.37 -10.69 10.01
C GLU A 60 -0.08 -9.87 11.27
N GLY A 61 0.65 -8.75 11.11
CA GLY A 61 1.06 -7.90 12.23
C GLY A 61 -0.12 -7.26 12.95
N GLU A 62 -1.16 -6.85 12.23
CA GLU A 62 -2.36 -6.24 12.80
C GLU A 62 -3.50 -7.24 13.04
N LYS A 63 -3.32 -8.51 12.64
CA LYS A 63 -4.32 -9.59 12.69
C LYS A 63 -5.61 -9.22 11.95
N LEU A 64 -5.46 -8.64 10.77
CA LEU A 64 -6.59 -8.26 9.93
C LEU A 64 -7.26 -9.50 9.33
N LYS A 65 -8.51 -9.33 8.91
CA LYS A 65 -9.21 -10.33 8.11
C LYS A 65 -8.62 -10.35 6.71
N ALA A 66 -7.78 -11.35 6.42
CA ALA A 66 -7.01 -11.45 5.18
C ALA A 66 -7.90 -11.26 3.93
N ASP A 67 -8.97 -12.05 3.79
CA ASP A 67 -9.86 -11.98 2.64
C ASP A 67 -10.44 -10.58 2.42
N ALA A 68 -11.00 -9.98 3.48
CA ALA A 68 -11.59 -8.65 3.38
C ALA A 68 -10.55 -7.57 3.05
N THR A 69 -9.31 -7.73 3.51
CA THR A 69 -8.23 -6.79 3.19
C THR A 69 -7.82 -6.92 1.72
N TRP A 70 -7.69 -8.15 1.22
CA TRP A 70 -7.39 -8.43 -0.19
C TRP A 70 -8.49 -8.00 -1.15
N ASP A 71 -9.75 -7.90 -0.70
CA ASP A 71 -10.83 -7.34 -1.51
C ASP A 71 -10.81 -5.80 -1.56
N VAL A 72 -10.37 -5.15 -0.46
CA VAL A 72 -10.50 -3.70 -0.29
C VAL A 72 -9.29 -2.93 -0.80
N VAL A 73 -8.07 -3.46 -0.59
CA VAL A 73 -6.83 -2.75 -0.92
C VAL A 73 -6.62 -2.57 -2.43
N PRO A 74 -6.82 -3.59 -3.29
CA PRO A 74 -6.71 -3.42 -4.74
C PRO A 74 -7.68 -2.39 -5.31
N ALA A 75 -8.90 -2.30 -4.77
CA ALA A 75 -9.90 -1.31 -5.18
C ALA A 75 -9.53 0.14 -4.81
N ALA A 76 -8.52 0.33 -3.95
CA ALA A 76 -8.01 1.64 -3.59
C ALA A 76 -6.98 2.16 -4.59
N PHE A 77 -6.38 1.29 -5.41
CA PHE A 77 -5.47 1.71 -6.48
C PHE A 77 -6.26 2.49 -7.54
N GLY A 78 -5.69 3.60 -8.02
CA GLY A 78 -6.36 4.54 -8.94
C GLY A 78 -7.48 5.39 -8.32
N SER A 79 -8.17 4.89 -7.27
CA SER A 79 -9.12 5.67 -6.47
C SER A 79 -8.45 6.50 -5.37
N GLY A 80 -7.18 6.21 -5.07
CA GLY A 80 -6.35 6.88 -4.08
C GLY A 80 -6.61 6.43 -2.64
N ALA A 81 -5.68 6.79 -1.75
CA ALA A 81 -5.70 6.40 -0.33
C ALA A 81 -6.99 6.80 0.41
N ALA A 82 -7.64 7.90 0.00
CA ALA A 82 -8.91 8.35 0.57
C ALA A 82 -10.07 7.35 0.40
N TYR A 83 -9.95 6.39 -0.54
CA TYR A 83 -10.90 5.28 -0.66
C TYR A 83 -10.93 4.41 0.61
N LEU A 84 -9.78 4.26 1.25
CA LEU A 84 -9.61 3.59 2.53
C LEU A 84 -9.93 4.55 3.66
N GLY A 85 -11.07 4.36 4.31
CA GLY A 85 -11.45 5.17 5.46
C GLY A 85 -12.61 4.58 6.24
N GLY A 86 -12.66 4.92 7.53
CA GLY A 86 -13.81 4.69 8.41
C GLY A 86 -14.36 3.27 8.34
N ALA A 87 -15.55 3.12 7.74
CA ALA A 87 -16.28 1.85 7.69
C ALA A 87 -15.53 0.73 6.95
N LYS A 88 -14.70 1.04 5.93
CA LYS A 88 -13.95 0.01 5.21
C LYS A 88 -12.87 -0.60 6.10
N ILE A 89 -12.04 0.23 6.73
CA ILE A 89 -11.02 -0.22 7.69
C ILE A 89 -11.68 -0.96 8.87
N ALA A 90 -12.79 -0.45 9.40
CA ALA A 90 -13.50 -1.09 10.51
C ALA A 90 -13.96 -2.54 10.20
N LYS A 91 -14.19 -2.88 8.92
CA LYS A 91 -14.54 -4.25 8.48
C LYS A 91 -13.34 -5.18 8.47
N LEU A 92 -12.14 -4.65 8.23
CA LEU A 92 -10.88 -5.40 8.19
C LEU A 92 -10.43 -5.86 9.59
N LEU A 93 -10.78 -5.10 10.62
CA LEU A 93 -10.38 -5.40 11.99
C LEU A 93 -11.01 -6.72 12.49
N PRO A 94 -10.27 -7.49 13.31
CA PRO A 94 -10.82 -8.65 13.98
C PRO A 94 -11.92 -8.24 14.99
N PRO A 95 -12.72 -9.19 15.49
CA PRO A 95 -13.61 -8.93 16.61
C PRO A 95 -12.80 -8.44 17.82
N MET A 96 -13.16 -7.28 18.36
CA MET A 96 -12.49 -6.66 19.50
C MET A 96 -13.48 -6.49 20.65
N SER A 97 -13.02 -6.73 21.88
CA SER A 97 -13.84 -6.51 23.07
C SER A 97 -14.14 -5.03 23.24
N ARG A 98 -15.41 -4.69 23.47
CA ARG A 98 -15.86 -3.32 23.77
C ARG A 98 -15.62 -2.91 25.22
N PHE A 99 -15.24 -3.87 26.08
CA PHE A 99 -15.16 -3.73 27.53
C PHE A 99 -13.76 -4.01 28.08
N SER A 100 -12.76 -3.99 27.22
CA SER A 100 -11.38 -4.26 27.61
C SER A 100 -10.86 -3.10 28.48
N ARG A 101 -10.78 -3.32 29.80
CA ARG A 101 -9.97 -2.51 30.72
C ARG A 101 -8.52 -2.97 30.57
N GLY A 102 -7.76 -2.33 29.69
CA GLY A 102 -6.31 -2.55 29.55
C GLY A 102 -5.83 -3.25 28.27
N GLY A 103 -6.72 -3.56 27.32
CA GLY A 103 -6.37 -3.96 25.96
C GLY A 103 -6.49 -2.79 24.97
N GLU A 104 -5.96 -3.00 23.77
CA GLU A 104 -5.87 -2.01 22.68
C GLU A 104 -7.25 -1.40 22.30
N ASP A 105 -7.30 -0.07 22.20
CA ASP A 105 -8.50 0.65 21.78
C ASP A 105 -8.78 0.39 20.28
N ARG A 106 -10.06 0.12 19.96
CA ARG A 106 -10.51 -0.14 18.59
C ARG A 106 -10.24 1.03 17.65
N LYS A 107 -10.44 2.26 18.10
CA LYS A 107 -10.18 3.46 17.31
C LYS A 107 -8.69 3.66 17.06
N GLU A 108 -7.85 3.41 18.07
CA GLU A 108 -6.39 3.49 17.91
C GLU A 108 -5.90 2.46 16.91
N LYS A 109 -6.36 1.20 17.03
CA LYS A 109 -6.05 0.15 16.06
C LYS A 109 -6.54 0.53 14.66
N GLN A 110 -7.76 1.05 14.55
CA GLN A 110 -8.33 1.47 13.27
C GLN A 110 -7.47 2.55 12.61
N SER A 111 -7.09 3.59 13.35
CA SER A 111 -6.26 4.68 12.85
C SER A 111 -4.88 4.20 12.41
N ARG A 112 -4.26 3.29 13.17
CA ARG A 112 -2.95 2.74 12.83
C ARG A 112 -3.00 1.85 11.59
N VAL A 113 -4.04 1.03 11.45
CA VAL A 113 -4.25 0.21 10.25
C VAL A 113 -4.52 1.08 9.03
N GLU A 114 -5.34 2.12 9.17
CA GLU A 114 -5.59 3.09 8.12
C GLU A 114 -4.30 3.75 7.64
N GLN A 115 -3.46 4.23 8.56
CA GLN A 115 -2.16 4.83 8.25
C GLN A 115 -1.25 3.84 7.50
N LYS A 116 -1.09 2.61 8.00
CA LYS A 116 -0.23 1.59 7.34
C LYS A 116 -0.68 1.27 5.91
N LEU A 117 -1.99 1.18 5.69
CA LEU A 117 -2.52 0.91 4.35
C LEU A 117 -2.42 2.13 3.44
N HIS A 118 -2.54 3.35 3.97
CA HIS A 118 -2.27 4.57 3.22
C HIS A 118 -0.80 4.65 2.80
N GLU A 119 0.13 4.39 3.70
CA GLU A 119 1.57 4.35 3.40
C GLU A 119 1.89 3.32 2.31
N LEU A 120 1.29 2.12 2.39
CA LEU A 120 1.39 1.10 1.36
C LEU A 120 0.91 1.63 -0.01
N LEU A 121 -0.26 2.26 -0.06
CA LEU A 121 -0.80 2.80 -1.32
C LEU A 121 0.05 3.94 -1.88
N VAL A 122 0.49 4.89 -1.04
CA VAL A 122 1.36 5.99 -1.49
C VAL A 122 2.64 5.45 -2.12
N ARG A 123 3.19 4.38 -1.56
CA ARG A 123 4.42 3.76 -2.07
C ARG A 123 4.22 3.04 -3.40
N PHE A 124 3.08 2.36 -3.57
CA PHE A 124 2.91 1.42 -4.68
C PHE A 124 1.98 1.92 -5.79
N ASP A 125 0.95 2.73 -5.50
CA ASP A 125 -0.05 3.22 -6.46
C ASP A 125 0.56 3.88 -7.71
N PRO A 126 1.59 4.74 -7.61
CA PRO A 126 2.22 5.36 -8.79
C PRO A 126 2.97 4.37 -9.70
N LEU A 127 3.24 3.15 -9.23
CA LEU A 127 4.03 2.15 -9.94
C LEU A 127 3.19 1.19 -10.78
N PHE A 128 1.86 1.29 -10.70
CA PHE A 128 0.92 0.53 -11.52
C PHE A 128 0.48 1.39 -12.72
N VAL A 129 0.78 0.93 -13.93
CA VAL A 129 0.51 1.66 -15.18
C VAL A 129 -0.83 1.24 -15.83
N GLU A 130 -1.27 0.00 -15.57
CA GLU A 130 -2.58 -0.54 -15.94
C GLU A 130 -3.48 -0.70 -14.70
N ASP A 131 -4.71 -1.21 -14.85
CA ASP A 131 -5.59 -1.53 -13.71
C ASP A 131 -4.96 -2.62 -12.83
N GLY A 132 -4.06 -2.19 -11.94
CA GLY A 132 -3.33 -3.04 -11.01
C GLY A 132 -4.24 -3.86 -10.11
N SER A 133 -5.52 -3.50 -10.00
CA SER A 133 -6.50 -4.25 -9.22
C SER A 133 -6.74 -5.65 -9.80
N ALA A 134 -6.79 -5.79 -11.13
CA ALA A 134 -7.02 -7.07 -11.80
C ALA A 134 -5.83 -8.04 -11.66
N GLU A 135 -4.60 -7.50 -11.65
CA GLU A 135 -3.38 -8.30 -11.50
C GLU A 135 -3.14 -8.71 -10.05
N LEU A 136 -3.42 -7.82 -9.10
CA LEU A 136 -3.29 -8.10 -7.66
C LEU A 136 -4.33 -9.12 -7.19
N MET A 137 -5.55 -9.10 -7.74
CA MET A 137 -6.58 -10.11 -7.44
C MET A 137 -6.15 -11.54 -7.83
N GLN A 138 -5.28 -11.70 -8.82
CA GLN A 138 -4.76 -13.02 -9.25
C GLN A 138 -3.72 -13.60 -8.29
N MET A 139 -3.16 -12.78 -7.38
CA MET A 139 -2.13 -13.21 -6.42
C MET A 139 -2.70 -13.64 -5.05
N ARG A 140 -4.03 -13.71 -4.91
CA ARG A 140 -4.68 -14.14 -3.67
C ARG A 140 -4.23 -15.57 -3.30
N GLY A 141 -3.59 -15.72 -2.14
CA GLY A 141 -3.20 -17.03 -1.59
C GLY A 141 -1.79 -17.52 -1.94
N ALA A 142 -0.96 -16.69 -2.57
CA ALA A 142 0.50 -16.89 -2.67
C ALA A 142 1.22 -16.44 -1.39
#